data_AF-R7VD83-F1
#
_entry.id   AF-R7VD83-F1
#
_cell.length_a   1.000
_cell.length_b   1.000
_cell.length_c   1.000
_cell.angle_alpha   90.00
_cell.angle_beta   90.00
_cell.angle_gamma   90.00
#
_symmetry.space_group_name_H-M   'P 1'
#
loop_
_entity.id
_entity.type
_entity.pdbx_description
1 polymer ?
#
loop_
_entity_poly.entity_id
_entity_poly.type
_entity_poly.pdbx_seq_one_letter_code
_entity_poly.pdbx_strand_id
1 'polypeptide(L)'
;MAQRSPQLEYKKRTIIYYTSAIIITMIGAGYAAVPLYKIFCQVQGLGGQASTGHDISKVTTMAPVKERSIKVIFNADTASAMQWNFKPQQREVNLLPGETALAFYTAKNPTDKPIIGISTYNVLPYDAAQYFNKIQCFCFEEQRLNPKEQVDMPVFFYIDPDFVEDPALSNTDTIYLSYTFFEAKDGLELPLPGYNQPYSSSQAVA
;
A
#
# COMPACT_ATOMS: atom_id res chain seq x y z
N MET A 1 9.82 -70.01 -20.87
CA MET A 1 10.43 -68.75 -21.35
C MET A 1 9.31 -67.91 -21.96
N ALA A 2 8.81 -66.90 -21.25
CA ALA A 2 7.69 -66.08 -21.70
C ALA A 2 8.16 -65.08 -22.77
N GLN A 3 7.64 -65.20 -23.99
CA GLN A 3 7.92 -64.28 -25.10
C GLN A 3 7.43 -62.87 -24.75
N ARG A 4 8.37 -61.94 -24.55
CA ARG A 4 8.12 -60.50 -24.34
C ARG A 4 7.59 -59.90 -25.66
N SER A 5 6.31 -59.51 -25.70
CA SER A 5 5.68 -58.97 -26.92
C SER A 5 6.10 -57.51 -27.19
N PRO A 6 6.66 -57.18 -28.37
CA PRO A 6 7.21 -55.85 -28.68
C PRO A 6 6.17 -54.73 -28.71
N GLN A 7 4.89 -55.07 -28.89
CA GLN A 7 3.76 -54.14 -28.86
C GLN A 7 3.50 -53.52 -27.47
N LEU A 8 3.83 -54.24 -26.39
CA LEU A 8 3.63 -53.76 -25.02
C LEU A 8 4.68 -52.69 -24.66
N GLU A 9 5.91 -52.85 -25.14
CA GLU A 9 7.00 -51.91 -24.93
C GLU A 9 6.78 -50.58 -25.68
N TYR A 10 6.21 -50.63 -26.89
CA TYR A 10 5.84 -49.42 -27.64
C TYR A 10 4.73 -48.62 -26.93
N LYS A 11 3.65 -49.28 -26.49
CA LYS A 11 2.57 -48.63 -25.73
C LYS A 11 3.08 -48.01 -24.42
N LYS A 12 3.95 -48.70 -23.68
CA LYS A 12 4.55 -48.17 -22.45
C LYS A 12 5.40 -46.93 -22.72
N ARG A 13 6.25 -46.95 -23.75
CA ARG A 13 7.05 -45.78 -24.14
C ARG A 13 6.18 -44.59 -24.51
N THR A 14 5.15 -44.82 -25.32
CA THR A 14 4.20 -43.78 -25.73
C THR A 14 3.48 -43.18 -24.52
N ILE A 15 2.97 -44.01 -23.60
CA ILE A 15 2.34 -43.54 -22.36
C ILE A 15 3.32 -42.71 -21.54
N ILE A 16 4.55 -43.18 -21.32
CA ILE A 16 5.57 -42.45 -20.55
C ILE A 16 5.84 -41.06 -21.15
N TYR A 17 5.94 -40.94 -22.48
CA TYR A 17 6.15 -39.65 -23.14
C TYR A 17 4.95 -38.71 -23.00
N TYR A 18 3.72 -39.21 -23.13
CA TYR A 18 2.52 -38.37 -22.95
C TYR A 18 2.37 -37.92 -21.49
N THR A 19 2.58 -38.81 -20.52
CA THR A 19 2.47 -38.45 -19.10
C THR A 19 3.56 -37.47 -18.69
N SER A 20 4.81 -37.64 -19.17
CA SER A 20 5.89 -36.69 -18.88
C SER A 20 5.65 -35.33 -19.51
N ALA A 21 5.13 -35.27 -20.74
CA ALA A 21 4.77 -34.02 -21.40
C ALA A 21 3.69 -33.25 -20.62
N ILE A 22 2.66 -33.95 -20.11
CA ILE A 22 1.60 -33.34 -19.28
C ILE A 22 2.19 -32.77 -17.99
N ILE A 23 3.05 -33.53 -17.29
CA ILE A 23 3.66 -33.08 -16.04
C ILE A 23 4.51 -31.82 -16.26
N ILE A 24 5.36 -31.82 -17.30
CA ILE A 24 6.20 -30.65 -17.63
C ILE A 24 5.33 -29.44 -17.98
N THR A 25 4.24 -29.64 -18.72
CA THR A 25 3.32 -28.57 -19.10
C THR A 25 2.62 -27.96 -17.88
N MET A 26 2.16 -28.79 -16.94
CA MET A 26 1.51 -28.33 -15.70
C MET A 26 2.47 -27.51 -14.83
N ILE A 27 3.72 -27.97 -14.68
CA ILE A 27 4.75 -27.25 -13.92
C ILE A 27 5.11 -25.92 -14.62
N GLY A 28 5.28 -25.95 -15.94
CA GLY A 28 5.56 -24.75 -16.73
C GLY A 28 4.45 -23.71 -16.64
N ALA A 29 3.19 -24.15 -16.70
CA ALA A 29 2.03 -23.27 -16.55
C ALA A 29 1.95 -22.65 -15.15
N GLY A 30 2.24 -23.42 -14.10
CA GLY A 30 2.29 -22.90 -12.72
C GLY A 30 3.36 -21.84 -12.53
N TYR A 31 4.56 -22.05 -13.09
CA TYR A 31 5.65 -21.07 -13.01
C TYR A 31 5.36 -19.80 -13.83
N ALA A 32 4.72 -19.95 -15.01
CA ALA A 32 4.35 -18.83 -15.87
C ALA A 32 3.15 -18.02 -15.36
N ALA A 33 2.25 -18.62 -14.56
CA ALA A 33 1.06 -17.95 -14.07
C ALA A 33 1.38 -16.72 -13.20
N VAL A 34 2.42 -16.79 -12.36
CA VAL A 34 2.81 -15.69 -11.45
C VAL A 34 3.25 -14.43 -12.20
N PRO A 35 4.23 -14.45 -13.13
CA PRO A 35 4.62 -13.25 -13.87
C PRO A 35 3.49 -12.75 -14.78
N LEU A 36 2.70 -13.64 -15.37
CA LEU A 36 1.57 -13.26 -16.24
C LEU A 36 0.47 -12.54 -15.44
N TYR A 37 0.20 -13.00 -14.21
CA TYR A 37 -0.71 -12.32 -13.28
C TYR A 37 -0.15 -10.96 -12.85
N LYS A 38 1.15 -10.84 -12.59
CA LYS A 38 1.79 -9.55 -12.27
C LYS A 38 1.62 -8.53 -13.41
N ILE A 39 1.87 -8.93 -14.65
CA ILE A 39 1.70 -8.07 -15.83
C ILE A 39 0.23 -7.66 -15.97
N PHE A 40 -0.71 -8.60 -15.80
CA PHE A 40 -2.14 -8.32 -15.84
C PHE A 40 -2.57 -7.32 -14.75
N CYS A 41 -2.10 -7.50 -13.51
CA CYS A 41 -2.38 -6.57 -12.40
C CYS A 41 -1.76 -5.19 -12.60
N GLN A 42 -0.60 -5.09 -13.26
CA GLN A 42 0.02 -3.81 -13.61
C GLN A 42 -0.75 -3.07 -14.70
N VAL A 43 -1.24 -3.78 -15.72
CA VAL A 43 -1.99 -3.17 -16.81
C VAL A 43 -3.40 -2.75 -16.37
N GLN A 44 -4.06 -3.56 -15.53
CA GLN A 44 -5.42 -3.29 -15.10
C GLN A 44 -5.50 -2.48 -13.79
N GLY A 45 -4.37 -2.10 -13.18
CA GLY A 45 -4.32 -1.27 -11.98
C GLY A 45 -4.84 -1.91 -10.68
N LEU A 46 -5.29 -3.17 -10.72
CA LEU A 46 -5.98 -3.87 -9.62
C LEU A 46 -5.09 -4.27 -8.42
N GLY A 47 -3.86 -3.75 -8.31
CA GLY A 47 -2.87 -4.24 -7.36
C GLY A 47 -2.11 -3.21 -6.53
N GLY A 48 -2.31 -1.91 -6.75
CA GLY A 48 -1.69 -0.84 -5.94
C GLY A 48 -0.15 -0.86 -5.85
N GLN A 49 0.54 -1.70 -6.64
CA GLN A 49 1.99 -1.72 -6.69
C GLN A 49 2.47 -0.52 -7.51
N ALA A 50 2.97 0.49 -6.79
CA ALA A 50 3.72 1.58 -7.39
C ALA A 50 4.75 1.02 -8.37
N SER A 51 4.70 1.47 -9.61
CA SER A 51 5.76 1.26 -10.59
C SER A 51 7.08 1.70 -9.94
N THR A 52 8.07 0.81 -9.91
CA THR A 52 9.45 1.14 -9.51
C THR A 52 9.97 2.18 -10.51
N GLY A 53 9.78 3.44 -10.16
CA GLY A 53 10.15 4.62 -10.94
C GLY A 53 10.22 5.82 -10.00
N HIS A 54 10.93 5.69 -8.89
CA HIS A 54 11.36 6.82 -8.07
C HIS A 54 12.42 7.62 -8.85
N ASP A 55 11.96 8.40 -9.83
CA ASP A 55 12.81 9.33 -10.58
C ASP A 55 12.77 10.70 -9.88
N ILE A 56 13.58 10.81 -8.83
CA ILE A 56 13.77 12.01 -8.00
C ILE A 56 14.24 13.22 -8.86
N SER A 57 14.72 12.95 -10.08
CA SER A 57 15.23 13.94 -11.04
C SER A 57 14.15 14.78 -11.73
N LYS A 58 12.88 14.36 -11.73
CA LYS A 58 11.79 15.09 -12.41
C LYS A 58 11.25 16.29 -11.61
N VAL A 59 11.60 16.43 -10.33
CA VAL A 59 11.08 17.48 -9.44
C VAL A 59 11.55 18.89 -9.83
N THR A 60 12.68 19.02 -10.54
CA THR A 60 13.28 20.34 -10.86
C THR A 60 12.65 21.01 -12.10
N THR A 61 11.85 20.29 -12.90
CA THR A 61 11.40 20.75 -14.23
C THR A 61 9.88 20.67 -14.41
N MET A 62 9.10 20.62 -13.32
CA MET A 62 7.64 20.62 -13.43
C MET A 62 7.11 22.05 -13.48
N ALA A 63 6.62 22.46 -14.65
CA ALA A 63 5.79 23.64 -14.79
C ALA A 63 4.36 23.27 -14.32
N PRO A 64 3.75 24.01 -13.37
CA PRO A 64 2.41 23.70 -12.90
C PRO A 64 1.41 23.81 -14.05
N VAL A 65 0.62 22.75 -14.26
CA VAL A 65 -0.52 22.79 -15.19
C VAL A 65 -1.61 23.60 -14.51
N LYS A 66 -1.73 24.88 -14.89
CA LYS A 66 -2.58 25.88 -14.21
C LYS A 66 -4.10 25.65 -14.35
N GLU A 67 -4.52 24.63 -15.08
CA GLU A 67 -5.89 24.52 -15.58
C GLU A 67 -6.82 23.66 -14.71
N ARG A 68 -6.30 22.96 -13.69
CA ARG A 68 -7.10 22.07 -12.83
C ARG A 68 -6.69 22.14 -11.37
N SER A 69 -7.54 22.72 -10.52
CA SER A 69 -7.31 22.77 -9.06
C SER A 69 -7.84 21.50 -8.41
N ILE A 70 -7.01 20.83 -7.62
CA ILE A 70 -7.37 19.62 -6.88
C ILE A 70 -7.57 19.98 -5.41
N LYS A 71 -8.71 19.56 -4.87
CA LYS A 71 -9.04 19.67 -3.47
C LYS A 71 -8.55 18.43 -2.72
N VAL A 72 -7.65 18.61 -1.77
CA VAL A 72 -7.22 17.56 -0.84
C VAL A 72 -7.93 17.74 0.49
N ILE A 73 -8.69 16.73 0.90
CA ILE A 73 -9.41 16.69 2.18
C ILE A 73 -8.63 15.81 3.15
N PHE A 74 -8.34 16.35 4.34
CA PHE A 74 -7.57 15.67 5.36
C PHE A 74 -8.49 15.06 6.41
N ASN A 75 -8.44 13.73 6.53
CA ASN A 75 -9.13 12.99 7.58
C ASN A 75 -8.12 12.46 8.60
N ALA A 76 -8.57 12.39 9.86
CA ALA A 76 -7.79 11.93 10.99
C ALA A 76 -8.68 11.05 11.86
N ASP A 77 -8.29 9.78 11.99
CA ASP A 77 -8.99 8.76 12.75
C ASP A 77 -8.04 8.11 13.75
N THR A 78 -8.60 7.57 14.83
CA THR A 78 -7.86 6.81 15.85
C THR A 78 -8.60 5.50 16.11
N ALA A 79 -7.85 4.40 16.21
CA ALA A 79 -8.42 3.13 16.60
C ALA A 79 -9.00 3.20 18.03
N SER A 80 -10.01 2.37 18.33
CA SER A 80 -10.72 2.40 19.63
C SER A 80 -9.83 2.18 20.85
N ALA A 81 -8.68 1.51 20.67
CA ALA A 81 -7.70 1.32 21.73
C ALA A 81 -6.84 2.56 22.00
N MET A 82 -6.69 3.45 21.02
CA MET A 82 -5.86 4.64 21.13
C MET A 82 -6.62 5.79 21.80
N GLN A 83 -6.01 6.34 22.84
CA GLN A 83 -6.58 7.45 23.62
C GLN A 83 -6.08 8.84 23.18
N TRP A 84 -5.32 8.93 22.09
CA TRP A 84 -4.86 10.20 21.57
C TRP A 84 -6.01 11.01 20.98
N ASN A 85 -5.91 12.34 21.13
CA ASN A 85 -6.71 13.25 20.35
C ASN A 85 -5.90 13.65 19.12
N PHE A 86 -6.25 13.07 17.97
CA PHE A 86 -5.61 13.30 16.69
C PHE A 86 -6.55 14.04 15.75
N LYS A 87 -6.11 15.18 15.22
CA LYS A 87 -6.93 16.01 14.34
C LYS A 87 -6.08 16.73 13.30
N PRO A 88 -6.60 16.97 12.09
CA PRO A 88 -5.93 17.84 11.15
C PRO A 88 -6.05 19.29 11.61
N GLN A 89 -5.02 20.10 11.41
CA GLN A 89 -5.13 21.55 11.64
C GLN A 89 -5.95 22.23 10.53
N GLN A 90 -5.84 21.72 9.31
CA GLN A 90 -6.59 22.18 8.14
C GLN A 90 -7.41 21.04 7.55
N ARG A 91 -8.70 21.25 7.31
CA ARG A 91 -9.61 20.21 6.78
C ARG A 91 -9.47 19.99 5.28
N GLU A 92 -9.18 21.04 4.54
CA GLU A 92 -9.00 20.98 3.10
C GLU A 92 -7.92 21.97 2.65
N VAL A 93 -7.23 21.62 1.57
CA VAL A 93 -6.31 22.49 0.83
C VAL A 93 -6.57 22.31 -0.66
N ASN A 94 -6.61 23.41 -1.40
CA ASN A 94 -6.65 23.39 -2.86
C ASN A 94 -5.26 23.66 -3.38
N LEU A 95 -4.78 22.81 -4.29
CA LEU A 95 -3.45 22.95 -4.91
C LEU A 95 -3.51 22.54 -6.38
N LEU A 96 -2.53 22.98 -7.15
CA LEU A 96 -2.38 22.60 -8.55
C LEU A 96 -1.49 21.35 -8.68
N PRO A 97 -1.76 20.44 -9.63
CA PRO A 97 -0.82 19.37 -9.96
C PRO A 97 0.57 19.93 -10.28
N GLY A 98 1.60 19.36 -9.67
CA GLY A 98 2.98 19.85 -9.67
C GLY A 98 3.32 20.85 -8.56
N GLU A 99 2.34 21.34 -7.80
CA GLU A 99 2.56 22.18 -6.62
C GLU A 99 2.86 21.32 -5.38
N THR A 100 3.82 21.76 -4.57
CA THR A 100 4.12 21.12 -3.28
C THR A 100 3.33 21.79 -2.17
N ALA A 101 2.77 21.00 -1.26
CA ALA A 101 1.99 21.49 -0.15
C ALA A 101 2.45 20.88 1.18
N LEU A 102 2.30 21.67 2.25
CA LEU A 102 2.57 21.27 3.62
C LEU A 102 1.26 21.28 4.40
N ALA A 103 0.96 20.18 5.08
CA ALA A 103 -0.18 20.05 5.97
C ALA A 103 0.24 19.67 7.38
N PHE A 104 -0.45 20.20 8.39
CA PHE A 104 -0.15 19.89 9.78
C PHE A 104 -1.28 19.09 10.42
N TYR A 105 -0.90 18.06 11.15
CA TYR A 105 -1.78 17.36 12.07
C TYR A 105 -1.34 17.58 13.50
N THR A 106 -2.28 17.71 14.42
CA THR A 106 -1.98 17.81 15.86
C THR A 106 -2.35 16.49 16.53
N ALA A 107 -1.39 15.91 17.25
CA ALA A 107 -1.63 14.78 18.14
C ALA A 107 -1.40 15.21 19.59
N LYS A 108 -2.32 14.82 20.48
CA LYS A 108 -2.21 15.05 21.92
C LYS A 108 -2.48 13.78 22.69
N ASN A 109 -1.61 13.46 23.65
CA ASN A 109 -1.83 12.40 24.61
C ASN A 109 -2.49 12.97 25.87
N PRO A 110 -3.81 12.79 26.10
CA PRO A 110 -4.49 13.30 27.30
C PRO A 110 -4.21 12.46 28.55
N THR A 111 -3.55 11.31 28.43
CA THR A 111 -3.36 10.35 29.52
C THR A 111 -2.15 10.72 30.40
N ASP A 112 -2.02 10.01 31.53
CA ASP A 112 -0.91 10.18 32.46
C ASP A 112 0.23 9.17 32.22
N LYS A 113 0.17 8.42 31.10
CA LYS A 113 1.19 7.42 30.71
C LYS A 113 1.72 7.72 29.31
N PRO A 114 2.98 7.41 29.02
CA PRO A 114 3.48 7.46 27.65
C PRO A 114 2.77 6.40 26.81
N ILE A 115 2.37 6.77 25.60
CA ILE A 115 1.74 5.88 24.63
C ILE A 115 2.59 5.92 23.37
N ILE A 116 2.77 4.75 22.75
CA ILE A 116 3.45 4.61 21.46
C ILE A 116 2.37 4.34 20.40
N GLY A 117 2.38 5.13 19.34
CA GLY A 117 1.44 5.03 18.24
C GLY A 117 2.16 4.80 16.92
N ILE A 118 1.57 3.95 16.08
CA ILE A 118 1.92 3.82 14.66
C ILE A 118 0.72 4.29 13.84
N SER A 119 0.96 4.99 12.73
CA SER A 119 -0.13 5.43 11.85
C SER A 119 -0.07 4.70 10.52
N THR A 120 -1.23 4.46 9.93
CA THR A 120 -1.34 4.08 8.52
C THR A 120 -2.09 5.19 7.79
N TYR A 121 -1.91 5.26 6.47
CA TYR A 121 -2.59 6.23 5.64
C TYR A 121 -3.22 5.57 4.43
N ASN A 122 -4.30 6.18 3.95
CA ASN A 122 -4.99 5.79 2.74
C ASN A 122 -5.29 7.03 1.90
N VAL A 123 -5.14 6.89 0.58
CA VAL A 123 -5.47 7.93 -0.41
C VAL A 123 -6.65 7.43 -1.24
N LEU A 124 -7.70 8.24 -1.35
CA LEU A 124 -8.88 7.95 -2.16
C LEU A 124 -9.18 9.09 -3.14
N PRO A 125 -9.65 8.80 -4.37
CA PRO A 125 -9.83 7.45 -4.95
C PRO A 125 -8.51 6.73 -5.22
N TYR A 126 -8.54 5.40 -5.32
CA TYR A 126 -7.32 4.59 -5.47
C TYR A 126 -6.56 4.89 -6.76
N ASP A 127 -7.27 5.24 -7.83
CA ASP A 127 -6.65 5.60 -9.11
C ASP A 127 -5.80 6.88 -8.98
N ALA A 128 -6.17 7.79 -8.08
CA ALA A 128 -5.41 9.01 -7.77
C ALA A 128 -4.19 8.74 -6.88
N ALA A 129 -4.18 7.62 -6.15
CA ALA A 129 -3.14 7.32 -5.16
C ALA A 129 -1.76 7.15 -5.79
N GLN A 130 -1.68 6.67 -7.04
CA GLN A 130 -0.41 6.50 -7.75
C GLN A 130 0.28 7.84 -8.10
N TYR A 131 -0.50 8.91 -8.23
CA TYR A 131 0.00 10.26 -8.52
C TYR A 131 0.25 11.07 -7.25
N PHE A 132 -0.18 10.57 -6.08
CA PHE A 132 -0.02 11.24 -4.81
C PHE A 132 1.33 10.86 -4.18
N ASN A 133 2.29 11.76 -4.26
CA ASN A 133 3.65 11.52 -3.78
C ASN A 133 3.86 12.17 -2.41
N LYS A 134 3.96 11.34 -1.37
CA LYS A 134 4.27 11.79 -0.01
C LYS A 134 5.78 11.79 0.22
N ILE A 135 6.38 12.98 0.29
CA ILE A 135 7.84 13.15 0.42
C ILE A 135 8.31 12.88 1.87
N GLN A 136 7.54 13.28 2.89
CA GLN A 136 7.90 13.08 4.30
C GLN A 136 6.70 12.59 5.13
N CYS A 137 6.85 11.45 5.81
CA CYS A 137 5.76 10.66 6.40
C CYS A 137 6.13 10.06 7.76
N PHE A 138 5.42 10.46 8.82
CA PHE A 138 5.41 9.78 10.13
C PHE A 138 4.78 8.39 10.12
N CYS A 139 4.29 7.92 8.97
CA CYS A 139 3.39 6.79 8.86
C CYS A 139 4.06 5.42 9.02
N PHE A 140 5.34 5.38 9.36
CA PHE A 140 6.05 4.13 9.61
C PHE A 140 7.04 4.23 10.76
N GLU A 141 7.01 5.34 11.50
CA GLU A 141 7.83 5.53 12.68
C GLU A 141 6.96 5.49 13.92
N GLU A 142 7.40 4.72 14.91
CA GLU A 142 6.79 4.70 16.22
C GLU A 142 6.87 6.08 16.86
N GLN A 143 5.73 6.74 16.98
CA GLN A 143 5.63 8.03 17.66
C GLN A 143 5.34 7.77 19.12
N ARG A 144 6.26 8.19 20.00
CA ARG A 144 6.05 8.14 21.45
C ARG A 144 5.65 9.52 21.95
N LEU A 145 4.42 9.64 22.47
CA LEU A 145 3.97 10.86 23.14
C LEU A 145 3.94 10.65 24.66
N ASN A 146 4.63 11.53 25.39
CA ASN A 146 4.64 11.56 26.84
C ASN A 146 3.27 12.02 27.40
N PRO A 147 3.04 11.82 28.70
CA PRO A 147 1.84 12.32 29.36
C PRO A 147 1.59 13.80 29.11
N LYS A 148 0.35 14.15 28.73
CA LYS A 148 -0.09 15.53 28.40
C LYS A 148 0.67 16.21 27.27
N GLU A 149 1.53 15.49 26.55
CA GLU A 149 2.30 16.05 25.44
C GLU A 149 1.41 16.29 24.23
N GLN A 150 1.68 17.38 23.53
CA GLN A 150 1.05 17.72 22.26
C GLN A 150 2.14 18.05 21.25
N VAL A 151 2.07 17.41 20.09
CA VAL A 151 3.04 17.55 19.00
C VAL A 151 2.30 17.85 17.70
N ASP A 152 2.87 18.75 16.90
CA ASP A 152 2.42 19.02 15.53
C ASP A 152 3.28 18.24 14.54
N MET A 153 2.61 17.49 13.68
CA MET A 153 3.18 16.55 12.73
C MET A 153 3.00 17.10 11.29
N PRO A 154 4.06 17.68 10.68
CA PRO A 154 4.07 18.11 9.28
C PRO A 154 4.05 16.96 8.26
N VAL A 155 3.14 17.04 7.29
CA VAL A 155 3.05 16.16 6.13
C VAL A 155 3.35 16.97 4.88
N PHE A 156 4.46 16.64 4.22
CA PHE A 156 4.88 17.27 2.97
C PHE A 156 4.59 16.34 1.78
N PHE A 157 3.87 16.85 0.79
CA PHE A 157 3.39 16.07 -0.34
C PHE A 157 3.21 16.94 -1.59
N TYR A 158 3.08 16.28 -2.75
CA TYR A 158 2.69 16.89 -4.01
C TYR A 158 1.88 15.91 -4.85
N ILE A 159 1.13 16.42 -5.82
CA ILE A 159 0.42 15.63 -6.82
C ILE A 159 1.21 15.70 -8.12
N ASP A 160 1.50 14.57 -8.73
CA ASP A 160 2.20 14.50 -10.02
C ASP A 160 1.34 15.15 -11.13
N PRO A 161 1.90 16.03 -12.00
CA PRO A 161 1.18 16.61 -13.13
C PRO A 161 0.59 15.58 -14.10
N ASP A 162 1.15 14.37 -14.17
CA ASP A 162 0.61 13.28 -15.00
C ASP A 162 -0.83 12.88 -14.59
N PHE A 163 -1.28 13.30 -13.40
CA PHE A 163 -2.67 13.18 -12.94
C PHE A 163 -3.69 13.80 -13.92
N VAL A 164 -3.32 14.88 -14.60
CA VAL A 164 -4.23 15.61 -15.51
C VAL A 164 -4.42 14.86 -16.83
N GLU A 165 -3.42 14.09 -17.24
CA GLU A 165 -3.39 13.37 -18.51
C GLU A 165 -4.18 12.04 -18.45
N ASP A 166 -4.48 11.53 -17.24
CA ASP A 166 -5.22 10.27 -17.07
C ASP A 166 -6.73 10.45 -17.33
N PRO A 167 -7.30 9.78 -18.36
CA PRO A 167 -8.73 9.85 -18.64
C PRO A 167 -9.62 9.33 -17.50
N ALA A 168 -9.14 8.35 -16.71
CA ALA A 168 -9.89 7.79 -15.58
C ALA A 168 -10.09 8.83 -14.46
N LEU A 169 -9.17 9.78 -14.35
CA LEU A 169 -9.18 10.83 -13.34
C LEU A 169 -9.73 12.15 -13.85
N SER A 170 -10.19 12.23 -15.10
CA SER A 170 -10.73 13.45 -15.74
C SER A 170 -11.84 14.16 -14.97
N ASN A 171 -12.63 13.43 -14.17
CA ASN A 171 -13.72 13.97 -13.33
C ASN A 171 -13.41 13.96 -11.82
N THR A 172 -12.19 13.57 -11.43
CA THR A 172 -11.76 13.50 -10.03
C THR A 172 -11.03 14.77 -9.61
N ASP A 173 -11.73 15.71 -8.98
CA ASP A 173 -11.11 16.94 -8.46
C ASP A 173 -10.90 16.92 -6.94
N THR A 174 -11.30 15.83 -6.28
CA THR A 174 -11.22 15.69 -4.81
C THR A 174 -10.44 14.42 -4.45
N ILE A 175 -9.42 14.60 -3.62
CA ILE A 175 -8.60 13.52 -3.06
C ILE A 175 -8.77 13.55 -1.54
N TYR A 176 -8.98 12.38 -0.94
CA TYR A 176 -9.04 12.21 0.51
C TYR A 176 -7.74 11.60 0.99
N LEU A 177 -7.07 12.28 1.92
CA LEU A 177 -5.92 11.77 2.64
C LEU A 177 -6.36 11.43 4.07
N SER A 178 -6.58 10.14 4.32
CA SER A 178 -7.04 9.63 5.61
C SER A 178 -5.89 9.00 6.39
N TYR A 179 -5.63 9.52 7.59
CA TYR A 179 -4.70 8.92 8.55
C TYR A 179 -5.46 8.19 9.64
N THR A 180 -5.02 6.99 9.99
CA THR A 180 -5.52 6.26 11.15
C THR A 180 -4.37 5.89 12.06
N PHE A 181 -4.44 6.30 13.33
CA PHE A 181 -3.45 5.88 14.32
C PHE A 181 -3.91 4.64 15.11
N PHE A 182 -2.94 3.77 15.37
CA PHE A 182 -3.07 2.54 16.16
C PHE A 182 -2.08 2.58 17.31
N GLU A 183 -2.50 2.06 18.46
CA GLU A 183 -1.62 1.95 19.62
C GLU A 183 -0.69 0.75 19.44
N ALA A 184 0.62 1.00 19.42
CA ALA A 184 1.63 -0.04 19.40
C ALA A 184 1.88 -0.50 20.84
N LYS A 185 1.16 -1.54 21.27
CA LYS A 185 1.44 -2.26 22.52
C LYS A 185 2.25 -3.51 22.20
N ASP A 186 3.30 -3.77 22.97
CA ASP A 186 3.90 -5.10 23.03
C ASP A 186 2.82 -6.11 23.46
N GLY A 187 2.47 -7.04 22.57
CA GLY A 187 1.46 -8.07 22.83
C GLY A 187 0.01 -7.68 22.51
N LEU A 188 -0.24 -6.72 21.61
CA LEU A 188 -1.61 -6.46 21.11
C LEU A 188 -2.13 -7.69 20.35
N GLU A 189 -2.92 -8.53 21.03
CA GLU A 189 -3.69 -9.60 20.38
C GLU A 189 -4.79 -8.97 19.53
N LEU A 190 -4.55 -8.88 18.22
CA LEU A 190 -5.60 -8.52 17.27
C LEU A 190 -6.59 -9.70 17.21
N PRO A 191 -7.89 -9.49 17.53
CA PRO A 191 -8.90 -10.50 17.29
C PRO A 191 -9.12 -10.59 15.77
N LEU A 192 -8.28 -11.36 15.09
CA LEU A 192 -8.44 -11.65 13.67
C LEU A 192 -9.54 -12.71 13.54
N PRO A 193 -10.68 -12.40 12.88
CA PRO A 193 -11.73 -13.39 12.67
C PRO A 193 -11.18 -14.52 11.80
N GLY A 194 -11.02 -15.72 12.39
CA GLY A 194 -10.63 -16.94 11.68
C GLY A 194 -9.23 -17.50 11.96
N TYR A 195 -8.44 -16.93 12.87
CA TYR A 195 -7.13 -17.50 13.26
C TYR A 195 -7.10 -17.86 14.75
N ASN A 196 -7.07 -19.16 15.07
CA ASN A 196 -7.11 -19.67 16.45
C ASN A 196 -5.72 -19.76 17.12
N GLN A 197 -4.75 -18.95 16.70
CA GLN A 197 -3.39 -18.96 17.27
C GLN A 197 -2.97 -17.52 17.59
N PRO A 198 -2.61 -17.22 18.86
CA PRO A 198 -2.06 -15.91 19.20
C PRO A 198 -0.69 -15.75 18.54
N TYR A 199 -0.52 -14.72 17.72
CA TYR A 199 0.77 -14.36 17.15
C TYR A 199 1.61 -13.68 18.23
N SER A 200 2.61 -14.39 18.76
CA SER A 200 3.61 -13.84 19.68
C SER A 200 4.70 -13.14 18.87
N SER A 201 4.87 -11.83 19.07
CA SER A 201 5.91 -11.02 18.42
C SER A 201 7.34 -11.37 18.85
N SER A 202 7.55 -12.30 19.79
CA SER A 202 8.88 -12.64 20.30
C SER A 202 9.74 -13.50 19.36
N GLN A 203 9.21 -13.92 18.20
CA GLN A 203 9.92 -14.83 17.27
C GLN A 203 10.57 -14.12 16.06
N ALA A 204 10.52 -12.79 15.97
CA ALA A 204 11.10 -12.06 14.84
C ALA A 204 12.57 -11.62 15.04
N VAL A 205 13.21 -11.99 16.15
CA VAL A 205 14.63 -11.69 16.41
C VAL A 205 15.38 -13.00 16.65
N ALA A 206 15.77 -13.66 15.55
CA ALA A 206 16.81 -14.68 15.49
C ALA A 206 17.48 -14.65 14.12
#